data_AF-A0AAU9PB79-F1
#
_entry.id   AF-A0AAU9PB79-F1
#
_cell.length_a   1.000
_cell.length_b   1.000
_cell.length_c   1.000
_cell.angle_alpha   90.00
_cell.angle_beta   90.00
_cell.angle_gamma   90.00
#
_symmetry.space_group_name_H-M   'P 1'
#
loop_
_entity.id
_entity.type
_entity.pdbx_description
1 polymer ?
#
loop_
_entity_poly.entity_id
_entity_poly.type
_entity_poly.pdbx_seq_one_letter_code
_entity_poly.pdbx_strand_id
1 'polypeptide(L)'
;MGFKILNMIREGLGLPEGYFDKVSQEQYMAIHLYPQCPDPSLAMGHADPNIITFLQQDQYGLQIQKDGKWMGVDPIPNAFVVNLGYTLEIISNEKLKSVEHRVVTNSSAARTSIATFFSPSPTLPVENEVPVIIQPAKEVVTWSNPPVFTSFQYKDFVARYLAFMCKPRPHVGIPLDPYRL
;
A
#
# COMPACT_ATOMS: atom_id res chain seq x y z
N MET A 1 -10.65 13.16 -6.07
CA MET A 1 -10.96 11.72 -6.24
C MET A 1 -10.47 10.88 -5.06
N GLY A 2 -9.18 10.93 -4.70
CA GLY A 2 -8.60 10.11 -3.61
C GLY A 2 -9.38 10.15 -2.28
N PHE A 3 -9.58 11.34 -1.72
CA PHE A 3 -10.39 11.53 -0.51
C PHE A 3 -11.83 11.04 -0.63
N LYS A 4 -12.43 11.07 -1.84
CA LYS A 4 -13.79 10.54 -2.05
C LYS A 4 -13.83 9.03 -1.83
N ILE A 5 -12.83 8.30 -2.34
CA ILE A 5 -12.73 6.84 -2.12
C ILE A 5 -12.40 6.54 -0.65
N LEU A 6 -11.47 7.27 -0.04
CA LEU A 6 -11.17 7.13 1.38
C LEU A 6 -12.40 7.38 2.26
N ASN A 7 -13.23 8.36 1.93
CA ASN A 7 -14.48 8.62 2.64
C ASN A 7 -15.50 7.48 2.49
N MET A 8 -15.60 6.85 1.31
CA MET A 8 -16.44 5.66 1.14
C MET A 8 -15.90 4.45 1.92
N ILE A 9 -14.57 4.26 1.96
CA ILE A 9 -13.93 3.21 2.77
C ILE A 9 -14.20 3.45 4.25
N ARG A 10 -14.04 4.70 4.72
CA ARG A 10 -14.36 5.14 6.08
C ARG A 10 -15.81 4.79 6.43
N GLU A 11 -16.77 5.10 5.56
CA GLU A 11 -18.19 4.75 5.75
C GLU A 11 -18.40 3.25 5.87
N GLY A 12 -17.84 2.47 4.94
CA GLY A 12 -17.96 1.01 4.95
C GLY A 12 -17.32 0.35 6.18
N LEU A 13 -16.29 0.98 6.76
CA LEU A 13 -15.65 0.53 8.00
C LEU A 13 -16.32 1.05 9.28
N GLY A 14 -17.26 1.99 9.17
CA GLY A 14 -17.90 2.62 10.34
C GLY A 14 -16.99 3.60 11.10
N LEU A 15 -16.00 4.19 10.44
CA LEU A 15 -15.06 5.12 11.04
C LEU A 15 -15.66 6.55 11.14
N PRO A 16 -15.26 7.37 12.14
CA PRO A 16 -15.77 8.72 12.29
C PRO A 16 -15.40 9.62 11.10
N GLU A 17 -16.20 10.67 10.89
CA GLU A 17 -15.93 11.66 9.84
C GLU A 17 -14.52 12.28 10.00
N GLY A 18 -13.84 12.51 8.87
CA GLY A 18 -12.48 13.03 8.85
C GLY A 18 -11.40 12.10 9.42
N TYR A 19 -11.68 10.81 9.60
CA TYR A 19 -10.69 9.85 10.11
C TYR A 19 -9.40 9.87 9.28
N PHE A 20 -9.51 9.77 7.95
CA PHE A 20 -8.35 9.75 7.08
C PHE A 20 -7.71 11.13 6.91
N ASP A 21 -8.42 12.25 7.07
CA ASP A 21 -7.82 13.59 6.98
C ASP A 21 -6.68 13.79 7.99
N LYS A 22 -6.76 13.11 9.13
CA LYS A 22 -5.73 13.13 10.19
C LYS A 22 -4.54 12.24 9.87
N VAL A 23 -4.72 11.22 9.02
CA VAL A 23 -3.76 10.12 8.81
C VAL A 23 -3.19 10.12 7.39
N SER A 24 -3.86 10.70 6.39
CA SER A 24 -3.38 10.84 5.01
C SER A 24 -2.91 12.28 4.76
N GLN A 25 -1.83 12.65 5.46
CA GLN A 25 -1.28 14.00 5.47
C GLN A 25 -0.44 14.29 4.24
N GLU A 26 0.05 13.25 3.57
CA GLU A 26 0.94 13.40 2.44
C GLU A 26 0.47 12.64 1.22
N GLN A 27 0.77 13.25 0.07
CA GLN A 27 0.52 12.70 -1.25
C GLN A 27 1.83 12.68 -2.02
N TYR A 28 2.22 11.49 -2.47
CA TYR A 28 3.40 11.29 -3.30
C TYR A 28 2.99 10.82 -4.69
N MET A 29 3.78 11.21 -5.69
CA MET A 29 3.61 10.72 -7.05
C MET A 29 4.93 10.13 -7.54
N ALA A 30 4.85 8.91 -8.08
CA ALA A 30 5.96 8.28 -8.78
C ALA A 30 5.56 8.06 -10.24
N ILE A 31 6.44 8.50 -11.14
CA ILE A 31 6.31 8.24 -12.57
C ILE A 31 7.32 7.16 -12.90
N HIS A 32 6.83 5.99 -13.29
CA HIS A 32 7.66 4.85 -13.65
C HIS A 32 7.69 4.68 -15.16
N LEU A 33 8.90 4.65 -15.72
CA LEU A 33 9.15 4.27 -17.11
C LEU A 33 9.89 2.93 -17.13
N TYR A 34 9.23 1.91 -17.65
CA TYR A 34 9.79 0.58 -17.86
C TYR A 34 10.13 0.43 -19.35
N PRO A 35 11.41 0.48 -19.74
CA PRO A 35 11.80 0.27 -21.13
C PRO A 35 11.52 -1.17 -21.57
N GLN A 36 11.58 -1.40 -22.88
CA GLN A 36 11.53 -2.76 -23.43
C GLN A 36 12.64 -3.62 -22.84
N CYS A 37 12.29 -4.82 -22.40
CA CYS A 37 13.25 -5.77 -21.82
C CYS A 37 13.24 -7.09 -22.61
N PRO A 38 14.36 -7.52 -23.20
CA PRO A 38 14.45 -8.80 -23.90
C PRO A 38 14.25 -10.02 -22.99
N ASP A 39 14.62 -9.89 -21.71
CA ASP A 39 14.46 -10.93 -20.70
C ASP A 39 13.58 -10.42 -19.53
N PRO A 40 12.25 -10.63 -19.60
CA PRO A 40 11.32 -10.14 -18.59
C PRO A 40 11.22 -11.03 -17.34
N SER A 41 12.17 -11.94 -17.09
CA SER A 41 12.02 -13.03 -16.10
C SER A 41 12.18 -12.63 -14.63
N LEU A 42 12.65 -11.42 -14.32
CA LEU A 42 13.01 -11.01 -12.95
C LEU A 42 12.18 -9.82 -12.45
N ALA A 43 10.93 -10.09 -12.05
CA ALA A 43 10.08 -9.14 -11.35
C ALA A 43 9.85 -9.56 -9.89
N MET A 44 10.24 -8.70 -8.95
CA MET A 44 10.01 -8.90 -7.52
C MET A 44 8.70 -8.24 -7.07
N GLY A 45 7.90 -8.99 -6.29
CA GLY A 45 6.65 -8.51 -5.71
C GLY A 45 6.85 -7.73 -4.42
N HIS A 46 5.97 -6.77 -4.17
CA HIS A 46 5.86 -6.06 -2.89
C HIS A 46 4.41 -5.65 -2.63
N ALA A 47 4.11 -5.28 -1.39
CA ALA A 47 2.88 -4.61 -1.03
C ALA A 47 3.22 -3.20 -0.53
N ASP A 48 2.34 -2.25 -0.84
CA ASP A 48 2.54 -0.83 -0.60
C ASP A 48 2.52 -0.51 0.90
N PRO A 49 3.45 0.31 1.44
CA PRO A 49 3.46 0.64 2.87
C PRO A 49 2.39 1.69 3.26
N ASN A 50 1.89 2.46 2.29
CA ASN A 50 0.98 3.59 2.50
C ASN A 50 -0.48 3.15 2.79
N ILE A 51 -1.44 4.08 2.71
CA ILE A 51 -2.87 3.80 2.96
C ILE A 51 -3.52 3.24 1.69
N ILE A 52 -3.46 4.02 0.62
CA ILE A 52 -4.11 3.70 -0.66
C ILE A 52 -3.31 4.30 -1.82
N THR A 53 -3.28 3.58 -2.93
CA THR A 53 -2.55 3.98 -4.15
C THR A 53 -3.50 3.99 -5.34
N PHE A 54 -3.35 5.00 -6.19
CA PHE A 54 -4.05 5.15 -7.46
C PHE A 54 -3.04 5.06 -8.59
N LEU A 55 -3.19 4.07 -9.45
CA LEU A 55 -2.28 3.79 -10.55
C LEU A 55 -2.98 4.02 -11.89
N GLN A 56 -2.40 4.88 -12.70
CA GLN A 56 -2.69 4.98 -14.12
C GLN A 56 -1.59 4.24 -14.90
N GLN A 57 -1.98 3.41 -15.87
CA GLN A 57 -1.06 2.62 -16.68
C GLN A 57 -1.46 2.64 -18.15
N ASP A 58 -0.48 2.73 -19.04
CA ASP A 58 -0.69 2.77 -20.50
C ASP A 58 -0.63 1.37 -21.16
N GLN A 59 0.13 0.47 -20.57
CA GLN A 59 0.40 -0.88 -21.09
C GLN A 59 0.25 -1.93 -19.99
N TYR A 60 0.02 -3.17 -20.42
CA TYR A 60 0.06 -4.33 -19.56
C TYR A 60 1.42 -4.46 -18.86
N GLY A 61 1.41 -4.98 -17.64
CA GLY A 61 2.64 -5.29 -16.90
C GLY A 61 2.41 -5.42 -15.39
N LEU A 62 1.40 -4.76 -14.84
CA LEU A 62 1.01 -4.97 -13.45
C LEU A 62 0.47 -6.39 -13.26
N GLN A 63 0.99 -7.09 -12.25
CA GLN A 63 0.45 -8.36 -11.77
C GLN A 63 0.22 -8.28 -10.26
N ILE A 64 -0.87 -8.88 -9.79
CA ILE A 64 -1.19 -9.03 -8.37
C ILE A 64 -1.10 -10.51 -7.98
N GLN A 65 -0.71 -10.80 -6.75
CA GLN A 65 -0.66 -12.15 -6.23
C GLN A 65 -1.99 -12.51 -5.56
N LYS A 66 -2.64 -13.55 -6.05
CA LYS A 66 -3.89 -14.08 -5.48
C LYS A 66 -3.83 -15.60 -5.49
N ASP A 67 -4.13 -16.23 -4.35
CA ASP A 67 -4.18 -17.69 -4.21
C ASP A 67 -2.89 -18.39 -4.72
N GLY A 68 -1.73 -17.77 -4.41
CA GLY A 68 -0.41 -18.26 -4.83
C GLY A 68 -0.07 -18.05 -6.31
N LYS A 69 -0.93 -17.36 -7.08
CA LYS A 69 -0.74 -17.13 -8.51
C LYS A 69 -0.62 -15.64 -8.81
N TRP A 70 0.26 -15.30 -9.74
CA TRP A 70 0.34 -13.95 -10.30
C TRP A 70 -0.72 -13.78 -11.37
N MET A 71 -1.61 -12.82 -11.19
CA MET A 71 -2.68 -12.46 -12.14
C MET A 71 -2.40 -11.10 -12.75
N GLY A 72 -2.48 -10.99 -14.07
CA GLY A 72 -2.34 -9.72 -14.77
C GLY A 72 -3.51 -8.77 -14.55
N VAL A 73 -3.23 -7.47 -14.56
CA VAL A 73 -4.24 -6.40 -14.52
C VAL A 73 -4.18 -5.62 -15.82
N ASP A 74 -5.19 -5.80 -16.66
CA ASP A 74 -5.25 -5.15 -17.97
C ASP A 74 -5.41 -3.62 -17.83
N PRO A 75 -4.72 -2.84 -18.68
CA PRO A 75 -4.95 -1.41 -18.76
C PRO A 75 -6.35 -1.15 -19.34
N ILE A 76 -7.20 -0.46 -18.58
CA ILE A 76 -8.51 -0.02 -19.03
C ILE A 76 -8.43 1.49 -19.35
N PRO A 77 -8.80 1.93 -20.57
CA PRO A 77 -8.81 3.34 -20.92
C PRO A 77 -9.62 4.19 -19.93
N ASN A 78 -9.07 5.33 -19.52
CA ASN A 78 -9.70 6.27 -18.58
C ASN A 78 -10.00 5.69 -17.18
N ALA A 79 -9.35 4.60 -16.78
CA ALA A 79 -9.49 4.00 -15.47
C ALA A 79 -8.23 4.14 -14.61
N PHE A 80 -8.43 4.07 -13.30
CA PHE A 80 -7.37 3.89 -12.32
C PHE A 80 -7.46 2.49 -11.74
N VAL A 81 -6.32 1.84 -11.55
CA VAL A 81 -6.21 0.72 -10.62
C VAL A 81 -6.08 1.31 -9.22
N VAL A 82 -6.84 0.80 -8.26
CA VAL A 82 -6.78 1.24 -6.86
C VAL A 82 -6.32 0.06 -6.02
N ASN A 83 -5.20 0.21 -5.32
CA ASN A 83 -4.64 -0.81 -4.45
C ASN A 83 -4.50 -0.30 -3.01
N LEU A 84 -4.68 -1.21 -2.06
CA LEU A 84 -4.66 -0.91 -0.63
C LEU A 84 -3.26 -1.22 -0.08
N GLY A 85 -2.74 -0.33 0.74
CA GLY A 85 -1.45 -0.53 1.39
C GLY A 85 -1.59 -1.10 2.81
N TYR A 86 -0.45 -1.48 3.38
CA TYR A 86 -0.35 -2.07 4.71
C TYR A 86 -0.96 -1.18 5.80
N THR A 87 -0.80 0.14 5.71
CA THR A 87 -1.38 1.05 6.70
C THR A 87 -2.89 0.90 6.81
N LEU A 88 -3.59 0.71 5.68
CA LEU A 88 -5.05 0.50 5.70
C LEU A 88 -5.43 -0.91 6.18
N GLU A 89 -4.62 -1.93 5.89
CA GLU A 89 -4.82 -3.27 6.45
C GLU A 89 -4.75 -3.26 7.97
N ILE A 90 -3.79 -2.52 8.54
CA ILE A 90 -3.66 -2.35 9.99
C ILE A 90 -4.87 -1.60 10.56
N ILE A 91 -5.21 -0.42 10.00
CA ILE A 91 -6.32 0.42 10.47
C ILE A 91 -7.65 -0.35 10.44
N SER A 92 -7.87 -1.14 9.39
CA SER A 92 -9.09 -1.93 9.22
C SER A 92 -9.11 -3.22 10.05
N ASN A 93 -8.04 -3.51 10.81
CA ASN A 93 -7.85 -4.75 11.56
C ASN A 93 -8.07 -5.98 10.67
N GLU A 94 -7.40 -6.00 9.51
CA GLU A 94 -7.45 -7.06 8.50
C GLU A 94 -8.76 -7.23 7.72
N LYS A 95 -9.78 -6.40 7.96
CA LYS A 95 -11.01 -6.42 7.14
C LYS A 95 -10.73 -6.08 5.67
N LEU A 96 -9.74 -5.24 5.43
CA LEU A 96 -9.19 -4.94 4.11
C LEU A 96 -7.75 -5.44 4.06
N LYS A 97 -7.36 -6.05 2.94
CA LYS A 97 -6.04 -6.67 2.77
C LYS A 97 -5.21 -5.91 1.75
N SER A 98 -3.94 -5.67 2.09
CA SER A 98 -2.93 -5.30 1.12
C SER A 98 -2.51 -6.53 0.33
N VAL A 99 -2.22 -6.34 -0.95
CA VAL A 99 -1.94 -7.43 -1.89
C VAL A 99 -0.57 -7.21 -2.49
N GLU A 100 0.25 -8.27 -2.48
CA GLU A 100 1.51 -8.26 -3.20
C GLU A 100 1.26 -8.05 -4.69
N HIS A 101 2.01 -7.13 -5.28
CA HIS A 101 1.97 -6.81 -6.68
C HIS A 101 3.39 -6.63 -7.22
N ARG A 102 3.56 -6.89 -8.51
CA ARG A 102 4.82 -6.72 -9.23
C ARG A 102 4.56 -6.13 -10.60
N VAL A 103 5.61 -5.59 -11.21
CA VAL A 103 5.58 -5.16 -12.61
C VAL A 103 6.50 -6.06 -13.41
N VAL A 104 5.93 -6.78 -14.37
CA VAL A 104 6.71 -7.51 -15.38
C VAL A 104 6.96 -6.58 -16.57
N THR A 105 8.16 -6.65 -17.12
CA THR A 105 8.53 -5.93 -18.34
C THR A 105 8.09 -6.72 -19.58
N ASN A 106 8.22 -6.07 -20.73
CA ASN A 106 7.70 -6.54 -22.00
C ASN A 106 8.78 -6.26 -23.05
N SER A 107 9.00 -7.18 -24.00
CA SER A 107 10.01 -7.03 -25.06
C SER A 107 9.54 -6.19 -26.25
N SER A 108 8.23 -5.97 -26.37
CA SER A 108 7.55 -5.37 -27.53
C SER A 108 7.18 -3.90 -27.32
N ALA A 109 6.94 -3.43 -26.09
CA ALA A 109 6.63 -2.02 -25.80
C ALA A 109 7.16 -1.57 -24.45
N ALA A 110 7.55 -0.29 -24.37
CA ALA A 110 7.80 0.36 -23.09
C ALA A 110 6.47 0.62 -22.37
N ARG A 111 6.50 0.59 -21.03
CA ARG A 111 5.34 0.85 -20.18
C ARG A 111 5.60 2.10 -19.34
N THR A 112 4.65 3.03 -19.34
CA THR A 112 4.63 4.18 -18.44
C THR A 112 3.49 4.03 -17.45
N SER A 113 3.75 4.31 -16.18
CA SER A 113 2.69 4.39 -15.19
C SER A 113 2.91 5.53 -14.21
N ILE A 114 1.81 6.12 -13.76
CA ILE A 114 1.80 7.16 -12.73
C ILE A 114 1.11 6.57 -11.51
N ALA A 115 1.84 6.40 -10.43
CA ALA A 115 1.33 5.95 -9.14
C ALA A 115 1.20 7.16 -8.21
N THR A 116 0.02 7.36 -7.65
CA THR A 116 -0.28 8.39 -6.65
C THR A 116 -0.58 7.72 -5.32
N PHE A 117 0.23 7.98 -4.30
CA PHE A 117 0.16 7.37 -2.99
C PHE A 117 -0.42 8.35 -1.98
N PHE A 118 -1.40 7.91 -1.20
CA PHE A 118 -1.88 8.61 0.00
C PHE A 118 -1.27 7.93 1.22
N SER A 119 -0.50 8.69 2.00
CA SER A 119 0.33 8.18 3.09
C SER A 119 0.19 9.05 4.35
N PRO A 120 0.40 8.48 5.55
CA PRO A 120 0.79 9.27 6.69
C PRO A 120 2.14 9.94 6.46
N SER A 121 2.37 11.07 7.15
CA SER A 121 3.67 11.73 7.10
C SER A 121 4.74 10.84 7.75
N PRO A 122 5.83 10.49 7.03
CA PRO A 122 6.96 9.78 7.59
C PRO A 122 7.99 10.73 8.19
N THR A 123 7.79 12.06 8.14
CA THR A 123 8.80 13.03 8.59
C THR A 123 9.15 12.78 10.05
N LEU A 124 10.46 12.89 10.35
CA LEU A 124 10.90 13.10 11.72
C LEU A 124 10.17 14.32 12.25
N PRO A 125 9.69 14.32 13.50
CA PRO A 125 9.02 15.49 14.02
C PRO A 125 9.95 16.68 13.85
N VAL A 126 9.56 17.63 13.00
CA VAL A 126 10.01 19.01 13.15
C VAL A 126 9.67 19.34 14.60
N GLU A 127 10.55 20.04 15.32
CA GLU A 127 10.30 20.35 16.74
C GLU A 127 8.83 20.78 16.92
N ASN A 128 8.10 20.03 17.76
CA ASN A 128 6.66 20.16 18.07
C ASN A 128 5.64 19.38 17.20
N GLU A 129 6.04 18.48 16.29
CA GLU A 129 5.10 17.63 15.55
C GLU A 129 4.72 16.36 16.33
N VAL A 130 3.42 16.02 16.35
CA VAL A 130 2.90 14.82 17.02
C VAL A 130 3.21 13.60 16.15
N PRO A 131 3.88 12.55 16.67
CA PRO A 131 4.19 11.36 15.88
C PRO A 131 2.91 10.68 15.39
N VAL A 132 2.89 10.28 14.12
CA VAL A 132 1.75 9.55 13.55
C VAL A 132 1.77 8.10 14.03
N ILE A 133 0.81 7.75 14.88
CA ILE A 133 0.63 6.39 15.40
C ILE A 133 -0.34 5.62 14.50
N ILE A 134 0.12 4.47 14.00
CA ILE A 134 -0.70 3.51 13.27
C ILE A 134 -1.09 2.38 14.21
N GLN A 135 -2.38 2.04 14.20
CA GLN A 135 -2.98 0.99 15.02
C GLN A 135 -4.34 0.60 14.43
N PRO A 136 -4.91 -0.56 14.81
CA PRO A 136 -6.31 -0.88 14.51
C PRO A 136 -7.25 0.22 14.98
N ALA A 137 -8.19 0.63 14.12
CA ALA A 137 -9.19 1.62 14.53
C ALA A 137 -10.09 1.04 15.63
N LYS A 138 -10.37 1.86 16.65
CA LYS A 138 -11.12 1.40 17.83
C LYS A 138 -12.52 0.92 17.45
N GLU A 139 -13.09 1.50 16.41
CA GLU A 139 -14.42 1.21 15.87
C GLU A 139 -14.50 -0.16 15.19
N VAL A 140 -13.38 -0.69 14.67
CA VAL A 140 -13.34 -2.02 14.02
C VAL A 140 -12.90 -3.13 14.97
N VAL A 141 -12.36 -2.78 16.13
CA VAL A 141 -11.96 -3.71 17.19
C VAL A 141 -13.16 -3.98 18.09
N THR A 142 -13.52 -5.25 18.24
CA THR A 142 -14.64 -5.69 19.08
C THR A 142 -14.26 -6.94 19.85
N TRP A 143 -15.10 -7.40 20.80
CA TRP A 143 -14.86 -8.66 21.49
C TRP A 143 -14.77 -9.86 20.52
N SER A 144 -15.58 -9.85 19.45
CA SER A 144 -15.56 -10.86 18.38
C SER A 144 -14.51 -10.62 17.29
N ASN A 145 -13.84 -9.46 17.30
CA ASN A 145 -12.76 -9.09 16.36
C ASN A 145 -11.66 -8.36 17.14
N PRO A 146 -10.88 -9.08 17.97
CA PRO A 146 -9.83 -8.48 18.79
C PRO A 146 -8.73 -7.86 17.92
N PRO A 147 -7.90 -6.96 18.47
CA PRO A 147 -6.83 -6.35 17.69
C PRO A 147 -5.85 -7.43 17.21
N VAL A 148 -5.52 -7.39 15.91
CA VAL A 148 -4.54 -8.28 15.26
C VAL A 148 -3.16 -7.63 15.21
N PHE A 149 -3.09 -6.30 15.36
CA PHE A 149 -1.85 -5.54 15.32
C PHE A 149 -1.65 -4.69 16.58
N THR A 150 -0.39 -4.50 16.94
CA THR A 150 0.08 -3.54 17.93
C THR A 150 0.04 -2.10 17.39
N SER A 151 0.15 -1.12 18.28
CA SER A 151 0.32 0.30 17.90
C SER A 151 1.80 0.66 17.73
N PHE A 152 2.14 1.44 16.70
CA PHE A 152 3.53 1.86 16.44
C PHE A 152 3.59 3.18 15.66
N GLN A 153 4.77 3.81 15.63
CA GLN A 153 4.98 5.03 14.85
C GLN A 153 5.17 4.71 13.37
N TYR A 154 4.52 5.47 12.49
CA TYR A 154 4.61 5.23 11.05
C TYR A 154 6.04 5.31 10.52
N LYS A 155 6.85 6.27 11.00
CA LYS A 155 8.27 6.40 10.62
C LYS A 155 9.09 5.14 10.90
N ASP A 156 8.82 4.46 12.02
CA ASP A 156 9.54 3.25 12.40
C ASP A 156 9.14 2.09 11.49
N PHE A 157 7.86 2.03 11.11
CA PHE A 157 7.36 1.10 10.11
C PHE A 157 7.98 1.32 8.73
N VAL A 158 8.02 2.55 8.24
CA VAL A 158 8.65 2.87 6.94
C VAL A 158 10.14 2.47 6.96
N ALA A 159 10.87 2.79 8.03
CA ALA A 159 12.28 2.40 8.15
C ALA A 159 12.47 0.87 8.12
N ARG A 160 11.64 0.12 8.86
CA ARG A 160 11.68 -1.36 8.85
C ARG A 160 11.25 -1.95 7.51
N TYR A 161 10.23 -1.37 6.88
CA TYR A 161 9.76 -1.77 5.55
C TYR A 161 10.89 -1.63 4.52
N LEU A 162 11.53 -0.46 4.46
CA LEU A 162 12.66 -0.23 3.54
C LEU A 162 13.82 -1.20 3.83
N ALA A 163 14.16 -1.40 5.11
CA ALA A 163 15.19 -2.36 5.50
C ALA A 163 14.83 -3.81 5.09
N PHE A 164 13.55 -4.19 5.17
CA PHE A 164 13.07 -5.49 4.70
C PHE A 164 13.21 -5.62 3.18
N MET A 165 12.81 -4.59 2.42
CA MET A 165 12.87 -4.58 0.96
C MET A 165 14.31 -4.65 0.41
N CYS A 166 15.30 -4.21 1.18
CA CYS A 166 16.72 -4.28 0.81
C CYS A 166 17.40 -5.63 1.10
N LYS A 167 16.73 -6.58 1.76
CA LYS A 167 17.33 -7.90 2.05
C LYS A 167 17.55 -8.70 0.74
N PRO A 168 18.44 -9.72 0.72
CA PRO A 168 18.54 -10.67 -0.39
C PRO A 168 17.41 -11.71 -0.38
N ARG A 169 16.73 -11.92 -1.52
CA ARG A 169 15.59 -12.86 -1.61
C ARG A 169 16.06 -14.31 -1.79
N PRO A 170 15.28 -15.31 -1.32
CA PRO A 170 13.97 -15.20 -0.67
C PRO A 170 14.08 -14.73 0.80
N HIS A 171 13.16 -13.86 1.24
CA HIS A 171 12.99 -13.57 2.66
C HIS A 171 11.88 -14.46 3.23
N VAL A 172 12.00 -14.78 4.51
CA VAL A 172 10.92 -15.39 5.29
C VAL A 172 10.09 -14.28 5.94
N GLY A 173 8.76 -14.40 5.86
CA GLY A 173 7.82 -13.46 6.47
C GLY A 173 7.49 -12.25 5.61
N ILE A 174 6.73 -11.32 6.18
CA ILE A 174 6.31 -10.05 5.56
C ILE A 174 6.63 -8.87 6.47
N PRO A 175 6.69 -7.62 5.94
CA PRO A 175 6.97 -6.42 6.74
C PRO A 175 6.04 -6.20 7.95
N LEU A 176 4.85 -6.80 7.92
CA LEU A 176 3.86 -6.68 9.01
C LEU A 176 4.10 -7.62 10.19
N ASP A 177 4.89 -8.69 10.04
CA ASP A 177 5.04 -9.71 11.08
C ASP A 177 5.47 -9.16 12.46
N PRO A 178 6.41 -8.20 12.56
CA PRO A 178 6.82 -7.64 13.85
C PRO A 178 5.73 -6.85 14.59
N TYR A 179 4.62 -6.56 13.92
CA TYR A 179 3.53 -5.74 14.44
C TYR A 179 2.28 -6.55 14.77
N ARG A 180 2.23 -7.84 14.41
CA ARG A 180 1.13 -8.73 14.74
C ARG A 180 1.12 -9.09 16.22
N LEU A 181 -0.07 -9.28 16.79
CA LEU A 181 -0.31 -9.76 18.15
C LEU A 181 -0.39 -11.29 18.21
#